data_AF-A0A1F2W8J4-F1
#
_entry.id   AF-A0A1F2W8J4-F1
#
_cell.length_a   1.000
_cell.length_b   1.000
_cell.length_c   1.000
_cell.angle_alpha   90.00
_cell.angle_beta   90.00
_cell.angle_gamma   90.00
#
_symmetry.space_group_name_H-M   'P 1'
#
loop_
_entity.id
_entity.type
_entity.pdbx_description
1 polymer ?
#
loop_
_entity_poly.entity_id
_entity_poly.type
_entity_poly.pdbx_seq_one_letter_code
_entity_poly.pdbx_strand_id
1 'polypeptide(L)' 'MPCAECGASVAADQQADHVCDPERRLEYRLFQLRDEVAGFEDGFRGYLDSPQGRFAQWLAERDRRSRPSS' A
#
# COMPACT_ATOMS: atom_id res chain seq x y z
N MET A 1 -16.14 14.01 -16.70
CA MET A 1 -15.88 14.08 -15.25
C MET A 1 -15.17 12.80 -14.82
N PRO A 2 -14.09 12.87 -14.03
CA PRO A 2 -13.42 11.66 -13.56
C PRO A 2 -14.32 10.90 -12.57
N CYS A 3 -14.50 9.60 -12.79
CA CYS A 3 -15.13 8.72 -11.82
C CYS A 3 -14.25 8.67 -10.56
N ALA A 4 -14.85 8.90 -9.39
CA ALA A 4 -14.12 8.87 -8.11
C ALA A 4 -13.61 7.48 -7.73
N GLU A 5 -14.20 6.41 -8.28
CA GLU A 5 -13.88 5.02 -7.92
C GLU A 5 -12.78 4.41 -8.80
N CYS A 6 -12.74 4.73 -10.11
CA CYS A 6 -11.80 4.14 -11.06
C CYS A 6 -11.00 5.15 -11.90
N GLY A 7 -11.18 6.45 -11.66
CA GLY A 7 -10.47 7.51 -12.40
C GLY A 7 -10.76 7.56 -13.90
N ALA A 8 -11.76 6.84 -14.40
CA ALA A 8 -12.18 6.94 -15.80
C ALA A 8 -12.77 8.33 -16.09
N SER A 9 -12.42 8.93 -17.23
CA SER A 9 -13.12 10.12 -17.69
C SER A 9 -14.45 9.70 -18.30
N VAL A 10 -15.54 9.99 -17.60
CA VAL A 10 -16.90 9.63 -18.01
C VAL A 10 -17.63 10.89 -18.47
N ALA A 11 -18.48 10.77 -19.50
CA ALA A 11 -19.35 11.88 -19.90
C ALA A 11 -20.37 12.20 -18.78
N ALA A 12 -20.71 13.48 -18.62
CA ALA A 12 -21.52 13.91 -17.48
C ALA A 12 -22.93 13.29 -17.47
N ASP A 13 -23.51 13.07 -18.64
CA ASP A 13 -24.80 12.43 -18.87
C ASP A 13 -24.79 10.91 -18.64
N GLN A 14 -23.61 10.28 -18.68
CA GLN A 14 -23.42 8.83 -18.50
C GLN A 14 -22.89 8.48 -17.10
N GLN A 15 -22.77 9.46 -16.21
CA GLN A 15 -22.15 9.28 -14.90
C GLN A 15 -22.93 8.31 -14.00
N ALA A 16 -24.26 8.34 -14.08
CA ALA A 16 -25.13 7.50 -13.25
C ALA A 16 -25.10 6.02 -13.66
N ASP A 17 -24.92 5.75 -14.96
CA ASP A 17 -24.92 4.38 -15.52
C ASP A 17 -23.50 3.80 -15.65
N HIS A 18 -22.48 4.55 -15.23
CA HIS A 18 -21.10 4.12 -15.34
C HIS A 18 -20.80 2.92 -14.43
N VAL A 19 -20.43 1.81 -15.05
CA VAL A 19 -19.89 0.63 -14.37
C VAL A 19 -18.37 0.66 -14.48
N CYS A 20 -17.69 0.62 -13.33
CA CYS A 20 -16.25 0.57 -13.29
C CYS A 20 -15.73 -0.77 -13.81
N ASP A 21 -14.75 -0.71 -14.70
CA ASP A 21 -13.92 -1.87 -15.01
C ASP A 21 -13.13 -2.29 -13.75
N PRO A 22 -13.18 -3.57 -13.33
CA PRO A 22 -12.52 -4.03 -12.11
C PRO A 22 -11.00 -3.85 -12.10
N GLU A 23 -10.34 -4.08 -13.23
CA GLU A 23 -8.88 -3.96 -13.37
C GLU A 23 -8.46 -2.51 -13.25
N ARG A 24 -9.12 -1.62 -13.98
CA ARG A 24 -8.92 -0.17 -13.86
C ARG A 24 -9.17 0.34 -12.45
N ARG A 25 -10.19 -0.18 -11.76
CA ARG A 25 -10.48 0.19 -10.37
C ARG A 25 -9.32 -0.19 -9.44
N LEU A 26 -8.73 -1.36 -9.65
CA LEU A 26 -7.57 -1.82 -8.90
C LEU A 26 -6.35 -0.91 -9.17
N GLU A 27 -6.04 -0.64 -10.43
CA GLU A 27 -4.94 0.25 -10.82
C GLU A 27 -5.10 1.65 -10.21
N TYR A 28 -6.30 2.20 -10.28
CA TYR A 28 -6.59 3.51 -9.72
C TYR A 28 -6.41 3.52 -8.20
N ARG A 29 -6.83 2.47 -7.49
CA ARG A 29 -6.61 2.34 -6.05
C ARG A 29 -5.13 2.21 -5.71
N LEU A 30 -4.36 1.43 -6.46
CA LEU A 30 -2.91 1.33 -6.27
C LEU A 30 -2.22 2.69 -6.50
N PHE A 31 -2.65 3.44 -7.51
CA PHE A 31 -2.15 4.79 -7.76
C PHE A 31 -2.41 5.73 -6.58
N GLN A 32 -3.63 5.71 -6.03
CA GLN A 32 -4.00 6.53 -4.87
C GLN A 32 -3.18 6.20 -3.61
N LEU A 33 -2.80 4.93 -3.43
CA LEU A 33 -2.04 4.47 -2.27
C LEU A 33 -0.53 4.68 -2.40
N ARG A 34 -0.02 5.05 -3.58
CA ARG A 34 1.43 5.08 -3.85
C ARG A 34 2.19 5.95 -2.85
N ASP A 35 1.71 7.15 -2.60
CA ASP A 35 2.43 8.11 -1.77
C ASP A 35 2.30 7.75 -0.27
N GLU A 36 1.20 7.12 0.12
CA GLU A 36 1.02 6.56 1.47
C GLU A 36 1.99 5.38 1.72
N VAL A 37 2.10 4.47 0.74
CA VAL A 37 3.06 3.35 0.79
C VAL A 37 4.49 3.87 0.85
N ALA A 38 4.85 4.85 0.02
CA ALA A 38 6.18 5.45 0.04
C ALA A 38 6.49 6.11 1.41
N GLY A 39 5.55 6.87 1.97
CA GLY A 39 5.71 7.48 3.29
C GLY A 39 5.85 6.45 4.41
N PHE A 40 5.08 5.35 4.33
CA PHE A 40 5.23 4.23 5.25
C PHE A 40 6.61 3.56 5.11
N GLU A 41 7.08 3.30 3.90
CA GLU A 41 8.40 2.68 3.65
C GLU A 41 9.54 3.54 4.20
N ASP A 42 9.48 4.85 3.99
CA ASP A 42 10.47 5.79 4.53
C ASP A 42 10.44 5.85 6.05
N GLY A 43 9.24 5.92 6.64
CA GLY A 43 9.06 5.89 8.10
C GLY A 43 9.55 4.56 8.71
N PHE A 44 9.26 3.45 8.05
CA PHE A 44 9.73 2.13 8.47
C PHE A 44 11.25 2.02 8.37
N ARG A 45 11.87 2.49 7.29
CA ARG A 45 13.33 2.54 7.15
C ARG A 45 13.96 3.39 8.25
N GLY A 46 13.42 4.58 8.51
CA GLY A 46 13.87 5.43 9.60
C GLY A 46 13.73 4.77 10.98
N TYR A 47 12.65 4.04 11.21
CA TYR A 47 12.50 3.23 12.42
C TYR A 47 13.57 2.13 12.51
N LEU A 48 13.80 1.37 11.45
CA LEU A 48 14.82 0.32 11.43
C LEU A 48 16.24 0.86 11.67
N ASP A 49 16.52 2.09 11.25
CA ASP A 49 17.79 2.78 11.51
C ASP A 49 17.91 3.37 12.93
N SER A 50 16.82 3.37 13.71
CA SER A 50 16.86 3.77 15.12
C SER A 50 17.46 2.67 16.01
N PRO A 51 17.95 3.00 17.22
CA PRO A 51 18.37 2.00 18.20
C PRO A 51 17.28 0.96 18.51
N GLN A 52 16.02 1.40 18.62
CA GLN A 52 14.86 0.56 18.91
C GLN A 52 14.58 -0.42 17.76
N GLY A 53 14.60 0.07 16.52
CA GLY A 53 14.40 -0.76 15.34
C GLY A 53 15.50 -1.81 15.16
N ARG A 54 16.77 -1.43 15.34
CA ARG A 54 17.89 -2.39 15.33
C ARG A 54 17.75 -3.46 16.41
N PHE A 55 17.32 -3.09 17.62
CA PHE A 55 17.04 -4.05 18.68
C PHE A 55 15.90 -5.00 18.30
N ALA A 56 14.80 -4.49 17.75
CA ALA A 56 13.68 -5.30 17.29
C ALA A 56 14.09 -6.29 16.17
N GLN A 57 14.93 -5.86 15.22
CA GLN A 57 15.49 -6.73 14.19
C GLN A 57 16.35 -7.85 14.80
N TRP A 58 17.24 -7.50 15.73
CA TRP A 58 18.08 -8.48 16.43
C TRP A 58 17.25 -9.53 17.17
N LEU A 59 16.19 -9.10 17.87
CA LEU A 59 15.29 -9.98 18.59
C LEU A 59 14.55 -10.92 17.61
N ALA A 60 14.00 -10.38 16.53
CA ALA A 60 13.28 -11.17 15.53
C ALA A 60 14.18 -12.23 14.87
N GLU A 61 15.44 -11.90 14.58
CA GLU A 61 16.41 -12.85 14.02
C GLU A 61 16.75 -13.97 15.02
N ARG A 62 16.87 -13.64 16.30
CA ARG A 62 17.07 -14.63 17.37
C ARG A 62 15.86 -15.56 17.50
N ASP A 63 14.65 -15.01 17.48
CA ASP A 63 13.42 -15.79 17.57
C ASP A 63 13.28 -16.77 16.39
N ARG A 64 13.58 -16.32 15.16
CA ARG A 64 13.60 -17.18 13.97
C ARG A 64 14.52 -18.39 14.14
N ARG A 65 15.73 -18.18 14.70
CA ARG A 65 16.70 -19.27 14.92
C ARG A 65 16.28 -20.24 16.02
N SER A 66 15.51 -19.76 17.00
CA SER A 66 14.98 -20.59 18.08
C SER A 66 13.72 -21.37 17.70
N ARG A 67 13.03 -20.99 16.61
CA ARG A 67 11.89 -21.75 16.09
C ARG A 67 12.40 -23.00 15.37
N PRO A 68 11.96 -24.21 15.77
CA PRO A 68 12.24 -25.40 14.99
C PRO A 68 11.62 -25.26 13.61
N SER A 69 12.40 -25.56 12.57
CA SER A 69 11.91 -25.66 11.19
C SER A 69 10.77 -26.68 11.17
N SER A 70 9.56 -26.25 10.81
CA SER A 70 8.46 -27.16 10.50
C SER A 70 8.56 -27.65 9.06
#